data_AF-A0A6N7B104-F1
#
_entry.id   AF-A0A6N7B104-F1
#
_cell.length_a   1.000
_cell.length_b   1.000
_cell.length_c   1.000
_cell.angle_alpha   90.00
_cell.angle_beta   90.00
_cell.angle_gamma   90.00
#
_symmetry.space_group_name_H-M   'P 1'
#
loop_
_entity.id
_entity.type
_entity.pdbx_description
1 polymer ?
#
loop_
_entity_poly.entity_id
_entity_poly.type
_entity_poly.pdbx_seq_one_letter_code
_entity_poly.pdbx_strand_id
1 'polypeptide(L)'
;MVNGSPILPEKTLIIFDEIQECNKALNTLKYFCEKAPEYHLACAGLLLGIALSKPSSFPVGKVDFITINPMSFTEFLIANGDENLVDYLKSIDVIELVQ
;
A
#
# COMPACT_ATOMS: atom_id res chain seq x y z
N MET A 1 6.49 2.42 -14.89
CA MET A 1 6.39 2.86 -16.30
C MET A 1 6.22 4.37 -16.32
N VAL A 2 7.07 5.11 -17.06
CA VAL A 2 6.85 6.55 -17.31
C VAL A 2 6.33 6.66 -18.75
N ASN A 3 5.05 7.03 -18.89
CA ASN A 3 4.33 7.04 -20.17
C ASN A 3 4.59 8.33 -20.99
N GLY A 4 5.84 8.82 -21.02
CA GLY A 4 6.20 10.06 -21.72
C GLY A 4 5.64 11.37 -21.14
N SER A 5 4.72 11.30 -20.18
CA SER A 5 4.21 12.47 -19.45
C SER A 5 5.25 13.03 -18.48
N PRO A 6 5.38 14.37 -18.36
CA PRO A 6 6.27 14.96 -17.37
C PRO A 6 5.79 14.66 -15.95
N ILE A 7 6.74 14.46 -15.04
CA ILE A 7 6.46 14.38 -13.60
C ILE A 7 6.35 15.81 -13.09
N LEU A 8 5.13 16.23 -12.80
CA LEU A 8 4.84 17.57 -12.30
C LEU A 8 4.79 17.57 -10.77
N PRO A 9 5.58 18.42 -10.09
CA PRO A 9 5.46 18.67 -8.66
C PRO A 9 4.02 18.97 -8.25
N GLU A 10 3.65 18.53 -7.05
CA GLU A 10 2.35 18.70 -6.40
C GLU A 10 1.14 18.08 -7.14
N LYS A 11 1.34 17.58 -8.36
CA LYS A 11 0.27 17.04 -9.22
C LYS A 11 0.44 15.57 -9.55
N THR A 12 1.66 15.07 -9.46
CA THR A 12 1.99 13.69 -9.82
C THR A 12 2.30 12.90 -8.56
N LEU A 13 1.57 11.80 -8.37
CA LEU A 13 1.93 10.79 -7.39
C LEU A 13 2.96 9.84 -8.00
N ILE A 14 4.11 9.73 -7.37
CA ILE A 14 5.13 8.74 -7.70
C ILE A 14 4.88 7.53 -6.80
N ILE A 15 4.86 6.33 -7.39
CA ILE A 15 4.66 5.07 -6.66
C ILE A 15 5.87 4.18 -6.85
N PHE A 16 6.47 3.73 -5.75
CA PHE A 16 7.45 2.65 -5.75
C PHE A 16 6.79 1.38 -5.24
N ASP A 17 6.65 0.39 -6.12
CA ASP A 17 6.19 -0.93 -5.75
C ASP A 17 7.37 -1.82 -5.36
N GLU A 18 7.15 -2.70 -4.37
CA GLU A 18 8.17 -3.57 -3.77
C GLU A 18 9.50 -2.87 -3.43
N ILE A 19 9.42 -1.68 -2.80
CA ILE A 19 10.58 -0.81 -2.58
C ILE A 19 11.72 -1.48 -1.79
N GLN A 20 11.41 -2.49 -0.96
CA GLN A 20 12.40 -3.24 -0.20
C GLN A 20 13.39 -4.03 -1.06
N GLU A 21 13.05 -4.32 -2.31
CA GLU A 21 13.98 -4.98 -3.25
C GLU A 21 15.18 -4.08 -3.58
N CYS A 22 15.05 -2.77 -3.33
CA CYS A 22 16.12 -1.79 -3.54
C CYS A 22 16.36 -0.93 -2.28
N ASN A 23 17.29 -1.37 -1.43
CA ASN A 23 17.73 -0.59 -0.25
C ASN A 23 18.17 0.85 -0.59
N LYS A 24 18.73 1.08 -1.79
CA LYS A 24 19.07 2.43 -2.24
C LYS A 24 17.83 3.30 -2.42
N ALA A 25 16.74 2.75 -2.96
CA ALA A 25 15.46 3.46 -3.09
C ALA A 25 14.88 3.81 -1.71
N LEU A 26 14.88 2.86 -0.76
CA LEU A 26 14.49 3.12 0.64
C LEU A 26 15.27 4.30 1.26
N ASN A 27 16.58 4.34 1.05
CA ASN A 27 17.42 5.44 1.53
C ASN A 27 17.07 6.79 0.90
N THR A 28 16.58 6.80 -0.34
CA THR A 28 16.26 8.04 -1.03
C THR A 28 15.04 8.76 -0.47
N LEU A 29 14.13 8.05 0.23
CA LEU A 29 12.90 8.64 0.78
C LEU A 29 13.18 9.81 1.72
N LYS A 30 14.26 9.74 2.52
CA LYS A 30 14.70 10.87 3.36
C LYS A 30 14.98 12.13 2.53
N TYR A 31 15.63 11.97 1.38
CA TYR A 31 15.98 13.11 0.53
C TYR A 31 14.77 13.68 -0.21
N PHE A 32 13.79 12.85 -0.59
CA PHE A 32 12.51 13.36 -1.09
C PHE A 32 11.83 14.23 -0.02
N CYS A 33 11.74 13.74 1.21
CA CYS A 33 11.15 14.51 2.31
C CYS A 33 11.93 15.81 2.63
N GLU A 34 13.27 15.80 2.58
CA GLU A 34 14.09 16.95 3.01
C GLU A 34 14.45 17.94 1.91
N LYS A 35 14.60 17.48 0.67
CA LYS A 35 15.16 18.28 -0.44
C LYS A 35 14.21 18.46 -1.61
N ALA A 36 13.16 17.63 -1.72
CA ALA A 36 12.19 17.70 -2.80
C ALA A 36 10.76 17.39 -2.29
N PRO A 37 10.29 18.06 -1.22
CA PRO A 37 9.00 17.76 -0.59
C PRO A 37 7.78 18.03 -1.50
N GLU A 38 7.98 18.77 -2.59
CA GLU A 38 6.95 19.05 -3.59
C GLU A 38 6.54 17.81 -4.41
N TYR A 39 7.29 16.71 -4.33
CA TYR A 39 6.91 15.45 -4.98
C TYR A 39 6.15 14.54 -4.01
N HIS A 40 4.93 14.19 -4.38
CA HIS A 40 4.14 13.22 -3.64
C HIS A 40 4.64 11.80 -3.93
N LEU A 41 4.91 11.06 -2.86
CA LEU A 41 5.49 9.73 -2.96
C LEU A 41 4.71 8.73 -2.11
N ALA A 42 4.36 7.59 -2.71
CA ALA A 42 3.82 6.42 -2.00
C ALA A 42 4.70 5.20 -2.31
N CYS A 43 4.88 4.35 -1.32
CA CYS A 43 5.66 3.13 -1.47
C CYS A 43 4.85 1.93 -0.97
N ALA A 44 4.95 0.81 -1.67
CA ALA A 44 4.39 -0.47 -1.29
C ALA A 44 5.51 -1.49 -1.09
N GLY A 45 5.27 -2.48 -0.23
CA GLY A 45 6.24 -3.52 0.05
C GLY A 45 5.75 -4.50 1.10
N LEU A 46 5.63 -5.78 0.73
CA LEU A 46 5.13 -6.82 1.63
C LEU A 46 6.06 -7.05 2.83
N LEU A 47 7.38 -6.95 2.61
CA LEU A 47 8.40 -7.34 3.58
C LEU A 47 9.09 -6.13 4.23
N LEU A 48 8.39 -5.01 4.35
CA LEU A 48 8.95 -3.77 4.88
C LEU A 48 9.52 -3.95 6.31
N GLY A 49 8.89 -4.81 7.13
CA GLY A 49 9.39 -5.20 8.46
C GLY A 49 10.75 -5.90 8.46
N ILE A 50 11.05 -6.71 7.44
CA ILE A 50 12.34 -7.41 7.30
C ILE A 50 13.40 -6.48 6.69
N ALA A 51 12.99 -5.59 5.78
CA ALA A 51 13.87 -4.58 5.23
C ALA A 51 14.42 -3.65 6.33
N LEU A 52 13.57 -3.31 7.31
CA LEU A 52 13.91 -2.54 8.50
C LEU A 52 14.93 -3.22 9.42
N SER A 53 15.06 -4.55 9.41
CA SER A 53 15.97 -5.29 10.29
C SER A 53 17.38 -5.50 9.72
N LYS A 54 17.61 -5.17 8.44
CA LYS A 54 18.95 -5.24 7.82
C LYS A 54 19.78 -4.02 8.25
N PRO A 55 21.12 -4.12 8.37
CA PRO A 55 22.00 -3.03 8.83
C PRO A 55 22.13 -1.82 7.89
N SER A 56 21.19 -1.62 6.96
CA SER A 56 21.08 -0.42 6.13
C SER A 56 20.33 0.68 6.86
N SER A 57 20.68 1.95 6.60
CA SER A 57 19.90 3.07 7.11
C SER A 57 18.46 2.97 6.65
N PHE A 58 17.52 3.35 7.52
CA PHE A 58 16.12 3.53 7.15
C PHE A 58 15.71 4.97 7.46
N PRO A 59 14.85 5.61 6.64
CA PRO A 59 14.39 7.00 6.83
C PRO A 59 13.41 7.16 8.01
N VAL A 60 13.85 6.84 9.23
CA VAL A 60 13.03 6.93 10.45
C VAL A 60 12.55 8.37 10.66
N GLY A 61 11.24 8.53 10.89
CA GLY A 61 10.60 9.84 11.11
C GLY A 61 10.49 10.72 9.86
N LYS A 62 10.76 10.17 8.66
CA LYS A 62 10.62 10.87 7.37
C LYS A 62 9.60 10.21 6.45
N VAL A 63 8.94 9.16 6.94
CA VAL A 63 7.94 8.38 6.23
C VAL A 63 6.81 8.04 7.19
N ASP A 64 5.60 8.01 6.67
CA ASP A 64 4.43 7.51 7.36
C ASP A 64 4.08 6.11 6.85
N PHE A 65 3.59 5.26 7.73
CA PHE A 65 3.18 3.89 7.39
C PHE A 65 1.67 3.76 7.44
N ILE A 66 1.12 3.14 6.40
CA ILE A 66 -0.26 2.68 6.35
C ILE A 66 -0.22 1.16 6.19
N THR A 67 -0.81 0.44 7.15
CA THR A 67 -0.97 -1.01 7.05
C THR A 67 -2.25 -1.33 6.31
N ILE A 68 -2.13 -2.04 5.20
CA ILE A 68 -3.27 -2.55 4.42
C ILE A 68 -3.39 -4.05 4.68
N ASN A 69 -4.57 -4.49 5.11
CA ASN A 69 -4.86 -5.90 5.32
C ASN A 69 -5.48 -6.51 4.06
N PRO A 70 -5.44 -7.85 3.91
CA PRO A 70 -6.21 -8.54 2.89
C PRO A 70 -7.70 -8.16 2.99
N MET A 71 -8.31 -8.04 1.82
CA MET A 71 -9.74 -7.80 1.68
C MET A 71 -10.55 -8.93 2.36
N SER A 72 -11.56 -8.56 3.14
CA SER A 72 -12.54 -9.51 3.67
C SER A 72 -13.39 -10.10 2.55
N PHE A 73 -14.00 -11.26 2.78
CA PHE A 73 -14.90 -11.86 1.79
C PHE A 73 -16.06 -10.93 1.41
N THR A 74 -16.59 -10.17 2.37
CA THR A 74 -17.63 -9.17 2.12
C THR A 74 -17.16 -8.06 1.19
N GLU A 75 -15.97 -7.49 1.42
CA GLU A 75 -15.41 -6.46 0.55
C GLU A 75 -15.13 -7.00 -0.86
N PHE A 76 -14.75 -8.29 -0.98
CA PHE A 76 -14.58 -8.96 -2.27
C PHE A 76 -15.90 -9.03 -3.05
N LEU A 77 -16.99 -9.42 -2.38
CA LEU A 77 -18.32 -9.47 -3.01
C LEU A 77 -18.79 -8.07 -3.47
N ILE A 78 -18.59 -7.04 -2.64
CA ILE A 78 -18.91 -5.65 -3.01
C ILE A 78 -18.07 -5.21 -4.22
N ALA A 79 -16.76 -5.49 -4.21
CA ALA A 79 -15.88 -5.12 -5.31
C ALA A 79 -16.24 -5.84 -6.63
N ASN A 80 -16.90 -7.00 -6.56
CA ASN A 80 -17.37 -7.76 -7.71
C ASN A 80 -18.78 -7.35 -8.19
N GLY A 81 -19.49 -6.48 -7.47
CA GLY A 81 -20.87 -6.07 -7.78
C GLY A 81 -21.94 -7.09 -7.32
N ASP A 82 -21.60 -7.92 -6.33
CA ASP A 82 -22.48 -8.95 -5.74
C ASP A 82 -23.05 -8.48 -4.38
N GLU A 83 -23.48 -7.23 -4.27
CA GLU A 83 -24.00 -6.68 -3.01
C GLU A 83 -25.26 -7.43 -2.52
N ASN A 84 -26.01 -8.03 -3.43
CA ASN A 84 -27.15 -8.90 -3.09
C ASN A 84 -26.72 -10.13 -2.26
N LEU A 85 -25.53 -10.70 -2.53
CA LEU A 85 -24.99 -11.81 -1.74
C LEU A 85 -24.52 -11.36 -0.37
N VAL A 86 -24.00 -10.13 -0.27
CA VAL A 86 -23.65 -9.52 1.01
C VAL A 86 -24.90 -9.32 1.86
N ASP A 87 -25.98 -8.81 1.28
CA ASP A 87 -27.23 -8.60 2.00
C ASP A 87 -27.88 -9.94 2.41
N TYR A 88 -27.78 -10.96 1.55
CA TYR A 88 -28.15 -12.32 1.92
C TYR A 88 -27.32 -12.84 3.11
N LEU A 89 -25.99 -12.71 3.07
CA LEU A 89 -25.11 -13.13 4.17
C LEU A 89 -25.47 -12.43 5.49
N LYS A 90 -25.82 -11.14 5.46
CA LYS A 90 -26.25 -10.40 6.67
C LYS A 90 -27.57 -10.90 7.25
N SER A 91 -28.40 -11.56 6.46
CA SER A 91 -29.70 -12.10 6.90
C SER A 91 -29.58 -13.48 7.58
N ILE A 92 -28.40 -14.09 7.59
CA ILE A 92 -28.17 -15.41 8.19
C ILE A 92 -27.87 -15.25 9.69
N ASP A 93 -28.81 -15.67 10.53
CA ASP A 93 -28.64 -15.68 12.00
C ASP A 93 -27.99 -16.96 12.53
N VAL A 94 -28.09 -18.07 11.79
CA VAL A 94 -27.56 -19.39 12.19
C VAL A 94 -26.84 -20.03 11.01
N ILE A 95 -25.58 -20.37 11.20
CA ILE A 95 -24.81 -21.18 10.24
C ILE A 95 -25.00 -22.65 10.64
N GLU A 96 -25.80 -23.39 9.87
CA GLU A 96 -25.89 -24.83 10.06
C GLU A 96 -24.56 -25.50 9.72
N LEU A 97 -24.07 -26.35 10.63
CA LEU A 97 -22.90 -27.19 10.36
C LEU A 97 -23.30 -28.22 9.31
N VAL A 98 -22.59 -28.22 8.18
CA VAL A 98 -22.72 -29.27 7.18
C VAL A 98 -22.30 -30.60 7.83
N GLN A 99 -23.22 -31.55 7.90
CA GLN A 99 -22.99 -32.89 8.45
C GLN A 99 -22.03 -33.72 7.58
#